data_AF-A0AAN8IDF0-F1
#
_entry.id   AF-A0AAN8IDF0-F1
#
_cell.length_a   1.000
_cell.length_b   1.000
_cell.length_c   1.000
_cell.angle_alpha   90.00
_cell.angle_beta   90.00
_cell.angle_gamma   90.00
#
_symmetry.space_group_name_H-M   'P 1'
#
loop_
_entity.id
_entity.type
_entity.pdbx_description
1 polymer ?
#
loop_
_entity_poly.entity_id
_entity_poly.type
_entity_poly.pdbx_seq_one_letter_code
_entity_poly.pdbx_strand_id
1 'polypeptide(L)'
;MFCLLCRDNCDESQCRRPTAKAALLLMLCLMLDKKKLTISEAQYLYKEIHLRKRICKKHFHEVAIFIGEVVSKVCKTTVHDLFTVPGYAVEEVIAHFDSYRSAIDVRSALFSSGRVPLGEGFRVATCGERCESDVLYKN
;
A
#
# COMPACT_ATOMS: atom_id res chain seq x y z
N MET A 1 -4.40 -18.62 -10.42
CA MET A 1 -4.46 -17.21 -10.86
C MET A 1 -3.11 -16.56 -10.60
N PHE A 2 -2.65 -15.60 -11.41
CA PHE A 2 -1.31 -15.01 -11.22
C PHE A 2 -1.33 -13.71 -10.44
N CYS A 3 -0.36 -13.57 -9.53
CA CYS A 3 -0.10 -12.32 -8.82
C CYS A 3 0.42 -11.24 -9.77
N LEU A 4 -0.06 -10.00 -9.61
CA LEU A 4 0.44 -8.87 -10.38
C LEU A 4 1.93 -8.57 -10.13
N LEU A 5 2.40 -8.79 -8.90
CA LEU A 5 3.75 -8.36 -8.47
C LEU A 5 4.79 -9.48 -8.63
N CYS A 6 4.58 -10.65 -8.04
CA CYS A 6 5.54 -11.75 -8.14
C CYS A 6 5.32 -12.67 -9.35
N ARG A 7 4.22 -12.51 -10.10
CA ARG A 7 3.82 -13.38 -11.23
C ARG A 7 3.65 -14.87 -10.87
N ASP A 8 3.71 -15.22 -9.59
CA ASP A 8 3.47 -16.59 -9.12
C ASP A 8 1.99 -16.95 -9.12
N ASN A 9 1.73 -18.25 -9.14
CA ASN A 9 0.38 -18.77 -8.93
C ASN A 9 -0.06 -18.54 -7.49
N CYS A 10 -1.31 -18.13 -7.36
CA CYS A 10 -1.93 -17.78 -6.10
C CYS A 10 -3.35 -18.30 -6.09
N ASP A 11 -3.71 -18.99 -5.03
CA ASP A 11 -5.07 -19.42 -4.78
C ASP A 11 -5.98 -18.20 -4.60
N GLU A 12 -7.24 -18.35 -5.01
CA GLU A 12 -8.19 -17.26 -4.99
C GLU A 12 -8.37 -16.66 -3.57
N SER A 13 -8.34 -17.51 -2.55
CA SER A 13 -8.41 -17.14 -1.13
C SER A 13 -7.18 -16.39 -0.62
N GLN A 14 -6.03 -16.53 -1.29
CA GLN A 14 -4.76 -15.91 -0.95
C GLN A 14 -4.48 -14.64 -1.77
N CYS A 15 -5.38 -14.29 -2.69
CA CYS A 15 -5.21 -13.18 -3.60
C CYS A 15 -6.31 -12.13 -3.44
N ARG A 16 -5.90 -10.92 -3.10
CA ARG A 16 -6.79 -9.77 -2.91
C ARG A 16 -6.63 -8.76 -4.02
N ARG A 17 -7.73 -8.10 -4.39
CA ARG A 17 -7.66 -6.92 -5.25
C ARG A 17 -7.25 -5.72 -4.38
N PRO A 18 -6.30 -4.89 -4.82
CA PRO A 18 -6.07 -3.60 -4.16
C PRO A 18 -7.33 -2.74 -4.36
N THR A 19 -8.00 -2.41 -3.27
CA THR A 19 -9.24 -1.58 -3.29
C THR A 19 -8.92 -0.09 -3.48
N ALA A 20 -7.73 0.34 -3.09
CA ALA A 20 -7.27 1.71 -3.19
C ALA A 20 -6.00 1.83 -4.05
N LYS A 21 -5.96 2.86 -4.90
CA LYS A 21 -4.78 3.19 -5.72
C LYS A 21 -3.54 3.50 -4.87
N ALA A 22 -3.74 4.11 -3.71
CA ALA A 22 -2.68 4.36 -2.73
C ALA A 22 -2.06 3.05 -2.19
N ALA A 23 -2.86 2.01 -1.95
CA ALA A 23 -2.35 0.72 -1.49
C ALA A 23 -1.50 0.03 -2.56
N LEU A 24 -1.90 0.13 -3.84
CA LEU A 24 -1.07 -0.34 -4.95
C LEU A 24 0.25 0.44 -5.04
N LEU A 25 0.19 1.77 -4.91
CA LEU A 25 1.37 2.63 -4.96
C LEU A 25 2.39 2.24 -3.88
N LEU A 26 1.95 2.07 -2.63
CA LEU A 26 2.83 1.64 -1.53
C LEU A 26 3.46 0.26 -1.79
N MET A 27 2.69 -0.69 -2.32
CA MET A 27 3.22 -1.99 -2.71
C MET A 27 4.28 -1.87 -3.81
N LEU A 28 4.05 -1.05 -4.84
CA LEU A 28 5.00 -0.83 -5.92
C LEU A 28 6.28 -0.14 -5.42
N CYS A 29 6.16 0.89 -4.58
CA CYS A 29 7.31 1.54 -3.96
C CYS A 29 8.16 0.55 -3.16
N LEU A 30 7.53 -0.31 -2.35
CA LEU A 30 8.26 -1.35 -1.62
C LEU A 30 8.93 -2.38 -2.56
N MET A 31 8.30 -2.74 -3.67
CA MET A 31 8.92 -3.65 -4.64
C MET A 31 10.12 -3.00 -5.34
N LEU A 32 10.09 -1.69 -5.61
CA LEU A 32 11.24 -0.93 -6.12
C LEU A 32 12.38 -0.88 -5.12
N ASP A 33 12.07 -0.59 -3.84
CA ASP A 33 13.04 -0.56 -2.75
C ASP A 33 13.75 -1.92 -2.59
N LYS A 34 12.99 -3.01 -2.70
CA LYS A 34 13.51 -4.39 -2.71
C LYS A 34 14.16 -4.80 -4.03
N LYS A 35 14.25 -3.92 -5.03
CA LYS A 35 14.78 -4.18 -6.39
C LYS A 35 14.11 -5.37 -7.09
N LYS A 36 12.84 -5.66 -6.77
CA LYS A 36 12.03 -6.71 -7.39
C LYS A 36 11.32 -6.23 -8.66
N LEU A 37 11.24 -4.92 -8.85
CA LEU A 37 10.67 -4.29 -10.04
C LEU A 37 11.58 -3.16 -10.51
N THR A 38 11.48 -2.83 -11.79
CA THR A 38 12.02 -1.60 -12.37
C THR A 38 11.01 -0.46 -12.29
N ILE A 39 11.48 0.79 -12.34
CA ILE A 39 10.61 1.98 -12.35
C ILE A 39 9.61 1.92 -13.51
N SER A 40 10.06 1.51 -14.70
CA SER A 40 9.23 1.39 -15.90
C SER A 40 8.09 0.38 -15.71
N GLU A 41 8.37 -0.78 -15.10
CA GLU A 41 7.35 -1.77 -14.77
C GLU A 41 6.38 -1.24 -13.73
N ALA A 42 6.86 -0.57 -12.68
CA ALA A 42 6.02 0.01 -11.65
C ALA A 42 5.06 1.08 -12.22
N GLN A 43 5.56 1.95 -13.09
CA GLN A 43 4.73 2.94 -13.80
C GLN A 43 3.65 2.30 -14.67
N TYR A 44 4.00 1.23 -15.40
CA TYR A 44 3.04 0.48 -16.20
C TYR A 44 1.95 -0.15 -15.32
N LEU A 45 2.35 -0.86 -14.26
CA LEU A 45 1.43 -1.51 -13.33
C LEU A 45 0.52 -0.51 -12.61
N TYR A 46 1.02 0.68 -12.27
CA TYR A 46 0.24 1.73 -11.62
C TYR A 46 -0.82 2.36 -12.53
N LYS A 47 -0.52 2.49 -13.85
CA LYS A 47 -1.47 2.98 -14.86
C LYS A 47 -2.56 1.97 -15.16
N GLU A 48 -2.22 0.68 -15.18
CA GLU A 48 -3.13 -0.43 -15.50
C GLU A 48 -4.01 -0.89 -14.31
N ILE A 49 -4.18 -0.07 -13.26
CA ILE A 49 -4.94 -0.43 -12.05
C ILE A 49 -6.42 -0.77 -12.33
N HIS A 50 -6.96 -0.31 -13.45
CA HIS A 50 -8.33 -0.63 -13.87
C HIS A 50 -8.50 -2.09 -14.30
N LEU A 51 -7.40 -2.80 -14.59
CA LEU A 51 -7.43 -4.24 -14.82
C LEU A 51 -7.66 -4.95 -13.49
N ARG A 52 -8.61 -5.88 -13.43
CA ARG A 52 -9.04 -6.68 -12.26
C ARG A 52 -7.96 -7.63 -11.69
N LYS A 53 -6.71 -7.18 -11.62
CA LYS A 53 -5.53 -7.93 -11.21
C LYS A 53 -5.56 -8.15 -9.71
N ARG A 54 -5.04 -9.30 -9.27
CA ARG A 54 -4.97 -9.65 -7.85
C ARG A 54 -3.51 -9.68 -7.38
N ILE A 55 -3.34 -9.42 -6.10
CA ILE A 55 -2.05 -9.40 -5.42
C ILE A 55 -2.10 -10.40 -4.26
N CYS A 56 -1.04 -11.19 -4.09
CA CYS A 56 -0.94 -12.16 -3.00
C CYS A 56 -0.97 -11.45 -1.65
N LYS A 57 -1.63 -12.03 -0.65
CA LYS A 57 -1.60 -11.57 0.75
C LYS A 57 -0.18 -11.38 1.28
N LYS A 58 0.78 -12.19 0.83
CA LYS A 58 2.20 -12.03 1.15
C LYS A 58 2.71 -10.60 0.90
N HIS A 59 2.36 -9.98 -0.22
CA HIS A 59 2.79 -8.62 -0.50
C HIS A 59 2.11 -7.57 0.38
N PHE A 60 0.85 -7.79 0.76
CA PHE A 60 0.20 -6.94 1.76
C PHE A 60 0.89 -7.04 3.12
N HIS A 61 1.26 -8.26 3.55
CA HIS A 61 2.02 -8.46 4.78
C HIS A 61 3.41 -7.83 4.70
N GLU A 62 4.11 -7.97 3.56
CA GLU A 62 5.43 -7.34 3.37
C GLU A 62 5.38 -5.82 3.56
N VAL A 63 4.33 -5.14 3.07
CA VAL A 63 4.15 -3.70 3.29
C VAL A 63 3.79 -3.38 4.73
N ALA A 64 2.88 -4.13 5.34
CA ALA A 64 2.48 -3.91 6.73
C ALA A 64 3.68 -4.08 7.70
N ILE A 65 4.50 -5.11 7.49
CA ILE A 65 5.73 -5.34 8.27
C ILE A 65 6.68 -4.17 8.09
N PHE A 66 6.95 -3.75 6.85
CA PHE A 66 7.84 -2.62 6.58
C PHE A 66 7.38 -1.34 7.29
N ILE A 67 6.09 -0.99 7.19
CA ILE A 67 5.54 0.19 7.87
C ILE A 67 5.71 0.05 9.39
N GLY A 68 5.40 -1.13 9.94
CA GLY A 68 5.58 -1.41 11.36
C GLY A 68 7.03 -1.26 11.83
N GLU A 69 8.00 -1.71 11.04
CA GLU A 69 9.42 -1.58 11.33
C GLU A 69 9.88 -0.12 11.31
N VAL A 70 9.49 0.65 10.31
CA VAL A 70 9.81 2.09 10.23
C VAL A 70 9.21 2.82 11.43
N VAL A 71 7.92 2.63 11.72
CA VAL A 71 7.25 3.30 12.84
C VAL A 71 7.89 2.90 14.18
N SER A 72 8.15 1.61 14.40
CA SER A 72 8.80 1.11 15.62
C SER A 72 10.18 1.74 15.82
N LYS A 73 10.97 1.85 14.76
CA LYS A 73 12.31 2.47 14.79
C LYS A 73 12.26 3.94 15.17
N VAL A 74 11.31 4.69 14.60
CA VAL A 74 11.19 6.14 14.82
C VAL A 74 10.62 6.43 16.21
N CYS A 75 9.59 5.70 16.63
CA CYS A 75 8.94 5.92 17.92
C CYS A 75 9.74 5.35 19.11
N LYS A 76 10.77 4.52 18.86
CA LYS A 76 11.60 3.87 19.89
C LYS A 76 10.80 3.11 20.95
N THR A 77 9.58 2.69 20.60
CA THR A 77 8.65 1.97 21.47
C THR A 77 7.95 0.90 20.67
N THR A 78 7.48 -0.14 21.36
CA THR A 78 6.64 -1.16 20.74
C THR A 78 5.29 -0.54 20.41
N VAL A 79 5.02 -0.36 19.12
CA VAL A 79 3.71 0.09 18.63
C VAL A 79 2.76 -1.10 18.69
N HIS A 80 1.74 -1.03 19.54
CA HIS A 80 0.75 -2.11 19.69
C HIS A 80 -0.27 -2.11 18.55
N ASP A 81 -0.47 -0.96 17.89
CA ASP A 81 -1.32 -0.82 16.72
C ASP A 81 -0.81 0.27 15.76
N LEU A 82 -1.26 0.22 14.51
CA LEU A 82 -0.96 1.25 13.49
C LEU A 82 -2.06 2.32 13.40
N PHE A 83 -2.99 2.37 14.36
CA PHE A 83 -4.10 3.35 14.38
C PHE A 83 -3.74 4.61 15.17
N THR A 84 -2.77 4.51 16.07
CA THR A 84 -2.30 5.60 16.94
C THR A 84 -0.89 6.08 16.62
N VAL A 85 -0.45 5.90 15.36
CA VAL A 85 0.89 6.29 14.93
C VAL A 85 1.06 7.81 14.99
N PRO A 86 2.08 8.32 15.69
CA PRO A 86 2.37 9.75 15.72
C PRO A 86 2.66 10.32 14.32
N GLY A 87 2.25 11.57 14.07
CA GLY A 87 2.40 12.21 12.76
C GLY A 87 3.83 12.21 12.22
N TYR A 88 4.83 12.43 13.08
CA TYR A 88 6.25 12.39 12.69
C TYR A 88 6.70 11.02 12.16
N ALA A 89 6.13 9.92 12.65
CA ALA A 89 6.47 8.58 12.17
C ALA A 89 5.77 8.27 10.85
N VAL A 90 4.57 8.82 10.62
CA VAL A 90 3.90 8.78 9.32
C VAL A 90 4.70 9.56 8.27
N GLU A 91 5.21 10.73 8.63
CA GLU A 91 6.08 11.53 7.76
C GLU A 91 7.33 10.77 7.34
N GLU A 92 7.96 10.02 8.24
CA GLU A 92 9.13 9.20 7.90
C GLU A 92 8.79 8.09 6.89
N VAL A 93 7.66 7.41 7.07
CA VAL A 93 7.18 6.40 6.11
C VAL A 93 6.92 7.02 4.74
N ILE A 94 6.33 8.22 4.70
CA ILE A 94 6.10 8.96 3.45
C ILE A 94 7.42 9.35 2.81
N ALA A 95 8.35 9.92 3.59
CA ALA A 95 9.66 10.37 3.11
C ALA A 95 10.47 9.22 2.49
N HIS A 96 10.42 8.01 3.10
CA HIS A 96 11.08 6.82 2.56
C HIS A 96 10.62 6.49 1.14
N PHE A 97 9.32 6.64 0.86
CA PHE A 97 8.75 6.30 -0.44
C PHE A 97 8.61 7.48 -1.40
N ASP A 98 8.97 8.70 -1.00
CA ASP A 98 8.65 9.90 -1.76
C ASP A 98 9.31 9.95 -3.14
N SER A 99 10.57 9.53 -3.22
CA SER A 99 11.31 9.43 -4.48
C SER A 99 10.66 8.44 -5.45
N TYR A 100 10.28 7.26 -4.96
CA TYR A 100 9.60 6.24 -5.75
C TYR A 100 8.19 6.67 -6.15
N ARG A 101 7.45 7.29 -5.24
CA ARG A 101 6.11 7.82 -5.48
C ARG A 101 6.12 8.85 -6.60
N SER A 102 7.04 9.82 -6.53
CA SER A 102 7.20 10.87 -7.53
C SER A 102 7.59 10.30 -8.90
N ALA A 103 8.44 9.27 -8.91
CA ALA A 103 8.83 8.58 -10.13
C ALA A 103 7.70 7.74 -10.75
N ILE A 104 6.87 7.10 -9.93
CA ILE A 104 5.74 6.26 -10.41
C ILE A 104 4.58 7.14 -10.88
N ASP A 105 4.20 8.13 -10.08
CA ASP A 105 3.07 9.03 -10.34
C ASP A 105 3.57 10.35 -10.96
N VAL A 106 4.05 10.28 -12.20
CA VAL A 106 4.58 11.45 -12.93
C VAL A 106 3.55 12.59 -13.05
N ARG A 107 2.24 12.31 -12.90
CA ARG A 107 1.22 13.37 -12.82
C ARG A 107 1.35 14.20 -11.54
N SER A 108 1.79 13.62 -10.42
CA SER A 108 2.10 14.36 -9.19
C SER A 108 3.31 15.29 -9.33
N ALA A 109 4.29 14.91 -10.16
CA ALA A 109 5.44 15.76 -10.50
C ALA A 109 5.10 16.95 -11.41
N LEU A 110 3.93 16.98 -12.04
CA LEU A 110 3.42 18.14 -12.78
C LEU A 110 2.66 19.14 -11.87
N PHE A 111 2.29 18.73 -10.66
CA PHE A 111 1.64 19.61 -9.67
C PHE A 111 2.62 20.33 -8.74
N SER A 112 3.90 19.95 -8.72
CA SER A 112 4.93 20.62 -7.91
C SER A 112 5.35 22.01 -8.43
N SER A 113 4.85 22.45 -9.60
CA SER A 113 4.97 23.84 -10.06
C SER A 113 3.74 24.73 -9.81
N GLY A 114 2.68 24.21 -9.17
CA GLY A 114 1.46 24.98 -8.88
C GLY A 114 1.06 24.86 -7.42
N ARG A 115 1.26 25.93 -6.65
CA ARG A 115 0.71 26.08 -5.29
C ARG A 115 -0.79 25.77 -5.27
N VAL A 116 -1.22 24.78 -4.49
CA VAL A 116 -2.63 24.59 -4.09
C VAL A 116 -2.65 24.15 -2.61
N PRO A 117 -3.62 24.63 -1.78
CA PRO A 117 -3.51 24.64 -0.34
C PRO A 117 -3.72 23.26 0.30
N LEU A 118 -3.08 23.06 1.45
CA LEU A 118 -3.39 22.02 2.43
C LEU A 118 -4.88 22.08 2.79
N GLY A 119 -5.67 21.17 2.21
CA GLY A 119 -7.09 21.06 2.46
C GLY A 119 -7.60 19.70 2.03
N GLU A 120 -7.68 18.80 3.00
CA GLU A 120 -8.58 17.64 3.14
C GLU A 120 -7.83 16.40 3.62
N GLY A 121 -8.22 15.99 4.82
CA GLY A 121 -7.49 15.09 5.69
C GLY A 121 -7.35 13.68 5.14
N PHE A 122 -6.20 13.09 5.48
CA PHE A 122 -5.97 11.66 5.48
C PHE A 122 -6.95 10.99 6.46
N ARG A 123 -8.19 10.76 6.03
CA ARG A 123 -9.14 9.95 6.78
C ARG A 123 -8.74 8.50 6.59
N VAL A 124 -8.05 7.96 7.59
CA VAL A 124 -7.98 6.51 7.83
C VAL A 124 -9.42 6.03 7.87
N ALA A 125 -9.82 5.22 6.90
CA ALA A 125 -11.12 4.58 6.92
C ALA A 125 -11.19 3.69 8.16
N THR A 126 -11.84 4.18 9.21
CA THR A 126 -12.31 3.34 10.31
C THR A 126 -13.22 2.30 9.69
N CYS A 127 -12.84 1.03 9.79
CA CYS A 127 -13.68 -0.09 9.40
C CYS A 127 -14.90 -0.12 10.34
N GLY A 128 -15.91 0.68 9.98
CA GLY A 128 -17.25 0.58 10.49
C GLY A 128 -18.06 -0.28 9.53
N GLU A 129 -18.78 -1.22 10.13
CA GLU A 129 -19.89 -2.00 9.57
C GLU A 129 -19.57 -3.37 8.96
N ARG A 130 -19.77 -4.34 9.87
CA ARG A 130 -20.60 -5.53 9.71
C ARG A 130 -19.84 -6.82 9.39
N CYS A 131 -19.40 -7.47 10.47
CA CYS A 131 -19.37 -8.92 10.57
C CYS A 131 -20.80 -9.43 10.37
N GLU A 132 -21.16 -9.77 9.13
CA GLU A 132 -22.28 -10.66 8.89
C GLU A 132 -21.75 -12.10 8.91
N SER A 133 -22.25 -12.79 9.93
CA SER A 133 -22.19 -14.21 10.19
C SER A 133 -22.79 -15.03 9.05
N ASP A 134 -22.61 -16.35 9.19
CA ASP A 134 -23.22 -17.46 8.43
C ASP A 134 -22.34 -17.92 7.25
N VAL A 135 -21.89 -19.18 7.22
CA VAL A 135 -22.77 -20.33 7.01
C VAL A 135 -22.09 -21.65 7.43
N LEU A 136 -22.80 -22.39 8.30
CA LEU A 136 -23.05 -23.83 8.33
C LEU A 136 -21.86 -24.83 8.32
N TYR A 137 -21.64 -25.46 9.47
CA TYR A 137 -21.31 -26.90 9.50
C TYR A 137 -22.58 -27.70 9.81
N LYS A 138 -22.93 -28.56 8.85
CA LYS A 138 -23.86 -29.67 9.02
C LYS A 138 -23.29 -30.68 10.03
N ASN A 139 -24.14 -31.15 10.93
CA ASN A 139 -24.36 -32.57 11.21
C ASN A 139 -25.77 -32.74 11.78
#